data_AF-A0A7X8FVG8-F1
#
_entry.id   AF-A0A7X8FVG8-F1
#
_cell.length_a   1.000
_cell.length_b   1.000
_cell.length_c   1.000
_cell.angle_alpha   90.00
_cell.angle_beta   90.00
_cell.angle_gamma   90.00
#
_symmetry.space_group_name_H-M   'P 1'
#
loop_
_entity.id
_entity.type
_entity.pdbx_description
1 polymer ?
#
loop_
_entity_poly.entity_id
_entity_poly.type
_entity_poly.pdbx_seq_one_letter_code
_entity_poly.pdbx_strand_id
1 'polypeptide(L)' 'MSTTTFYQAIEKRRSIYAIGTGKPVSENRVREIVEFAATHVPSAFNSQSARVVILFG' A
#
# COMPACT_ATOMS: atom_id res chain seq x y z
N MET A 1 -10.66 -16.41 9.99
CA MET A 1 -10.21 -15.18 9.29
C MET A 1 -10.74 -13.99 10.07
N SER A 2 -9.88 -13.09 10.54
CA SER A 2 -10.33 -11.87 11.22
C SER A 2 -10.76 -10.86 10.17
N THR A 3 -12.07 -10.64 10.03
CA THR A 3 -12.63 -9.66 9.11
C THR A 3 -12.43 -8.26 9.70
N THR A 4 -11.34 -7.59 9.32
CA THR A 4 -11.15 -6.17 9.66
C THR A 4 -12.07 -5.34 8.80
N THR A 5 -12.96 -4.56 9.41
CA THR A 5 -13.84 -3.67 8.65
C THR A 5 -13.05 -2.48 8.11
N PHE A 6 -13.59 -1.82 7.08
CA PHE A 6 -12.93 -0.64 6.50
C PHE A 6 -12.67 0.47 7.55
N TYR A 7 -13.65 0.76 8.41
CA TYR A 7 -13.50 1.75 9.49
C TYR A 7 -12.39 1.37 10.48
N GLN A 8 -12.31 0.09 10.87
CA GLN A 8 -11.25 -0.39 11.76
C GLN A 8 -9.86 -0.31 11.11
N ALA A 9 -9.77 -0.57 9.80
CA ALA A 9 -8.51 -0.45 9.06
C ALA A 9 -8.02 1.00 9.01
N ILE A 10 -8.93 1.96 8.79
CA ILE A 10 -8.60 3.39 8.79
C ILE A 10 -8.13 3.85 10.17
N GLU A 11 -8.86 3.48 11.23
CA GLU A 11 -8.53 3.86 12.61
C GLU A 11 -7.11 3.40 13.01
N LYS A 12 -6.76 2.16 12.64
CA LYS A 12 -5.45 1.58 12.94
C LYS A 12 -4.30 2.15 12.08
N ARG A 13 -4.59 2.75 10.92
CA ARG A 13 -3.55 3.27 10.02
C ARG A 13 -2.96 4.57 10.58
N ARG A 14 -1.70 4.50 11.02
CA ARG A 14 -0.90 5.63 11.51
C ARG A 14 0.42 5.77 10.74
N SER A 15 1.05 6.93 10.81
CA SER A 15 2.42 7.11 10.33
C SER A 15 3.38 6.39 11.28
N ILE A 16 4.19 5.47 10.77
CA ILE A 16 5.13 4.65 11.56
C ILE A 16 6.54 5.17 11.32
N TYR A 17 7.18 5.73 12.35
CA TYR A 17 8.55 6.27 12.28
C TYR A 17 9.63 5.26 12.66
N ALA A 18 9.29 4.30 13.53
CA ALA A 18 10.21 3.24 13.96
C ALA A 18 10.25 2.11 12.91
N ILE A 19 10.93 2.37 11.78
CA ILE A 19 11.13 1.38 10.71
C ILE A 19 12.38 0.57 11.06
N GLY A 20 12.22 -0.74 11.30
CA GLY A 20 13.33 -1.68 11.53
C GLY A 20 13.84 -2.32 10.24
N THR A 21 14.91 -3.12 10.34
CA THR A 21 15.49 -3.88 9.21
C THR A 21 14.71 -5.16 8.85
N GLY A 22 13.73 -5.55 9.66
CA GLY A 22 12.89 -6.72 9.41
C GLY A 22 11.97 -6.51 8.21
N LYS A 23 11.87 -7.52 7.34
CA LYS A 23 10.90 -7.54 6.22
C LYS A 23 9.58 -8.19 6.71
N PRO A 24 8.53 -7.42 7.04
CA PRO A 24 7.28 -7.97 7.59
C PRO A 24 6.46 -8.76 6.55
N VAL A 25 6.71 -8.53 5.27
CA VAL A 25 6.09 -9.20 4.12
C VAL A 25 7.13 -9.39 3.01
N SER A 26 6.88 -10.29 2.07
CA SER A 26 7.74 -10.50 0.92
C SER A 26 7.70 -9.30 -0.05
N GLU A 27 8.78 -9.08 -0.80
CA GLU A 27 8.87 -8.02 -1.82
C GLU A 27 7.78 -8.16 -2.89
N ASN A 28 7.44 -9.40 -3.26
CA ASN A 28 6.34 -9.68 -4.19
C ASN A 28 4.99 -9.21 -3.63
N ARG A 29 4.75 -9.39 -2.33
CA ARG A 29 3.51 -8.91 -1.70
C ARG A 29 3.45 -7.39 -1.66
N VAL A 30 4.59 -6.72 -1.42
CA VAL A 30 4.67 -5.25 -1.51
C VAL A 30 4.33 -4.78 -2.93
N ARG A 31 4.93 -5.39 -3.96
CA ARG A 31 4.66 -5.07 -5.36
C ARG A 31 3.18 -5.20 -5.70
N GLU A 32 2.56 -6.32 -5.35
CA GLU A 32 1.14 -6.59 -5.60
C GLU A 32 0.23 -5.52 -4.99
N ILE A 33 0.48 -5.14 -3.73
CA ILE A 33 -0.32 -4.10 -3.04
C ILE A 33 -0.19 -2.76 -3.76
N VAL A 34 1.04 -2.36 -4.12
CA VAL A 34 1.29 -1.08 -4.79
C VAL A 34 0.67 -1.04 -6.18
N GLU A 35 0.80 -2.12 -6.97
CA GLU A 35 0.22 -2.24 -8.31
C GLU A 35 -1.30 -2.21 -8.28
N PHE A 36 -1.91 -2.94 -7.34
CA PHE A 36 -3.36 -2.93 -7.14
C PHE A 36 -3.85 -1.51 -6.83
N ALA A 37 -3.20 -0.81 -5.89
CA ALA A 37 -3.57 0.55 -5.53
C ALA A 37 -3.41 1.54 -6.70
N ALA A 38 -2.26 1.50 -7.39
CA ALA A 38 -1.99 2.39 -8.52
C ALA A 38 -2.98 2.21 -9.68
N THR A 39 -3.44 0.97 -9.91
CA THR A 39 -4.38 0.63 -10.99
C THR A 39 -5.81 1.05 -10.70
N HIS A 40 -6.26 0.88 -9.44
CA HIS A 40 -7.69 0.99 -9.10
C HIS A 40 -8.06 2.29 -8.40
N VAL A 41 -7.09 3.09 -7.95
CA VAL A 41 -7.38 4.42 -7.40
C VAL A 41 -7.82 5.34 -8.54
N PRO A 42 -9.01 5.98 -8.44
CA PRO A 42 -9.49 6.87 -9.49
C PRO A 42 -8.56 8.06 -9.65
N SER A 43 -8.40 8.51 -10.89
CA SER A 43 -7.65 9.71 -11.24
C SER A 43 -8.57 10.72 -11.93
N ALA A 44 -8.26 12.01 -11.80
CA ALA A 44 -9.01 13.06 -12.48
C ALA A 44 -9.03 12.78 -13.99
N PHE A 45 -10.23 12.78 -14.58
CA PHE A 45 -10.48 12.47 -15.99
C PHE A 45 -9.92 11.11 -16.45
N ASN A 46 -9.74 10.15 -15.53
CA ASN A 46 -9.09 8.87 -15.80
C ASN A 46 -7.71 9.02 -16.48
N SER A 47 -6.98 10.10 -16.17
CA SER A 47 -5.70 10.43 -16.79
C SER A 47 -4.57 9.45 -16.45
N GLN A 48 -4.69 8.71 -15.34
CA GLN A 48 -3.74 7.68 -14.90
C GLN A 48 -2.28 8.17 -14.92
N SER A 49 -2.05 9.41 -14.48
CA SER A 49 -0.74 10.06 -14.52
C SER A 49 0.23 9.57 -13.45
N ALA A 50 -0.26 8.85 -12.43
CA ALA A 50 0.57 8.33 -11.35
C ALA A 50 1.62 7.33 -11.86
N ARG A 51 2.87 7.49 -11.42
CA ARG A 51 3.99 6.58 -11.66
C ARG A 51 4.68 6.28 -10.33
N VAL A 52 5.05 5.03 -10.11
CA VAL A 52 5.63 4.56 -8.84
C VAL A 52 6.89 3.76 -9.12
N VAL A 53 7.94 3.99 -8.32
CA VAL A 53 9.18 3.20 -8.29
C VAL A 53 9.31 2.59 -6.90
N ILE A 54 9.57 1.28 -6.85
CA ILE A 54 9.75 0.55 -5.58
C ILE A 54 11.23 0.21 -5.43
N LEU A 55 11.84 0.60 -4.31
CA LEU A 55 13.24 0.35 -3.98
C LEU A 55 13.30 -0.61 -2.79
N PHE A 56 14.04 -1.72 -2.93
CA PHE A 56 14.12 -2.76 -1.89
C PHE A 56 15.42 -2.77 -1.07
N GLY A 57 16.46 -2.02 -1.48
CA GLY A 57 17.64 -1.69 -0.67
C GLY A 57 18.38 -2.87 -0.08
#